data_AF-A0A5C3NQ09-F1
#
_entry.id   AF-A0A5C3NQ09-F1
#
_cell.length_a   1.000
_cell.length_b   1.000
_cell.length_c   1.000
_cell.angle_alpha   90.00
_cell.angle_beta   90.00
_cell.angle_gamma   90.00
#
_symmetry.space_group_name_H-M   'P 1'
#
loop_
_entity.id
_entity.type
_entity.pdbx_description
1 polymer ?
#
loop_
_entity_poly.entity_id
_entity_poly.type
_entity_poly.pdbx_seq_one_letter_code
_entity_poly.pdbx_strand_id
1 'polypeptide(L)'
;MGYLYGVRFQMQETELVLALREELYTQNYHSIDWPAQRSYVHEVDLYTPHSMLLEGVYAILDTYEQCAFPPLRRAAVRRSYELVVLEDENTDCQDLGPVNKMMNQIVRMHAEGRESEAYRKHYERRHDFMWLGKEGMMMCGTNGSQLWDIAFMGQALIETGLGEEEEFRDSVVRILKWLDHCQIRENPKHFKSAWPFSMKTQGGPEQSAVDAAKSKLLVVCIAPTLARGFRAGC
;
A
#
# COMPACT_ATOMS: atom_id res chain seq x y z
N MET A 1 3.66 7.78 -8.67
CA MET A 1 4.80 7.80 -9.63
C MET A 1 4.54 8.74 -10.82
N GLY A 2 3.47 8.55 -11.61
CA GLY A 2 3.20 9.38 -12.80
C GLY A 2 3.16 10.91 -12.55
N TYR A 3 2.59 11.35 -11.42
CA TYR A 3 2.64 12.76 -11.00
C TYR A 3 4.07 13.30 -10.91
N LEU A 4 4.93 12.63 -10.13
CA LEU A 4 6.31 13.08 -9.86
C LEU A 4 7.16 13.09 -11.13
N TYR A 5 6.98 12.08 -11.99
CA TYR A 5 7.62 12.06 -13.31
C TYR A 5 7.13 13.22 -14.19
N GLY A 6 5.81 13.46 -14.23
CA GLY A 6 5.21 14.53 -15.05
C GLY A 6 5.64 15.94 -14.66
N VAL A 7 5.95 16.18 -13.39
CA VAL A 7 6.51 17.46 -12.91
C VAL A 7 8.03 17.49 -12.86
N ARG A 8 8.70 16.39 -13.22
CA ARG A 8 10.16 16.22 -13.10
C ARG A 8 10.67 16.55 -11.70
N PHE A 9 9.98 16.02 -10.69
CA PHE A 9 10.34 16.27 -9.30
C PHE A 9 11.78 15.80 -9.02
N GLN A 10 12.59 16.71 -8.48
CA GLN A 10 13.96 16.46 -8.07
C GLN A 10 14.19 17.12 -6.71
N MET A 11 14.92 16.43 -5.84
CA MET A 11 15.39 17.03 -4.58
C MET A 11 16.57 17.95 -4.84
N GLN A 12 16.80 18.88 -3.92
CA GLN A 12 17.99 19.73 -3.96
C GLN A 12 19.25 18.87 -3.94
N GLU A 13 20.23 19.31 -4.75
CA GLU A 13 21.53 18.69 -4.80
C GLU A 13 22.31 19.04 -3.52
N THR A 14 22.41 18.05 -2.62
CA THR A 14 23.16 18.15 -1.37
C THR A 14 24.50 17.42 -1.51
N GLU A 15 25.40 17.62 -0.55
CA GLU A 15 26.66 16.86 -0.47
C GLU A 15 26.42 15.34 -0.49
N LEU A 16 25.36 14.87 0.17
CA LEU A 16 24.97 13.45 0.12
C LEU A 16 24.55 13.02 -1.29
N VAL A 17 23.78 13.84 -2.01
CA VAL A 17 23.40 13.53 -3.41
C VAL A 17 24.63 13.43 -4.30
N LEU A 18 25.59 14.34 -4.12
CA LEU A 18 26.86 14.30 -4.87
C LEU A 18 27.68 13.06 -4.52
N ALA A 19 27.80 12.71 -3.25
CA ALA A 19 28.50 11.49 -2.83
C ALA A 19 27.86 10.22 -3.43
N LEU A 20 26.53 10.13 -3.39
CA LEU A 20 25.80 9.00 -4.00
C LEU A 20 26.06 8.86 -5.51
N ARG A 21 26.29 9.96 -6.24
CA ARG A 21 26.62 9.90 -7.67
C ARG A 21 28.00 9.31 -7.94
N GLU A 22 28.94 9.45 -7.02
CA GLU A 22 30.26 8.84 -7.13
C GLU A 22 30.27 7.39 -6.63
N GLU A 23 29.37 7.03 -5.70
CA GLU A 23 29.32 5.69 -5.09
C GLU A 23 28.45 4.68 -5.85
N LEU A 24 27.33 5.10 -6.42
CA LEU A 24 26.32 4.18 -6.97
C LEU A 24 26.64 3.67 -8.38
N TYR A 25 27.50 4.36 -9.13
CA TYR A 25 27.75 4.07 -10.55
C TYR A 25 29.19 3.58 -10.75
N THR A 26 29.36 2.55 -11.58
CA THR A 26 30.68 1.99 -11.90
C THR A 26 31.48 2.84 -12.90
N GLN A 27 30.88 3.90 -13.43
CA GLN A 27 31.47 4.84 -14.38
C GLN A 27 31.19 6.27 -13.93
N ASN A 28 31.93 7.23 -14.47
CA ASN A 28 31.73 8.64 -14.14
C ASN A 28 30.27 9.05 -14.43
N TYR A 29 29.57 9.57 -13.42
CA TYR A 29 28.16 9.95 -13.49
C TYR A 29 27.84 10.88 -14.67
N HIS A 30 28.73 11.83 -14.96
CA HIS A 30 28.55 12.82 -16.03
C HIS A 30 28.78 12.26 -17.43
N SER A 31 29.32 11.05 -17.54
CA SER A 31 29.53 10.35 -18.82
C SER A 31 28.45 9.31 -19.14
N ILE A 32 27.47 9.11 -18.25
CA ILE A 32 26.39 8.12 -18.46
C ILE A 32 25.46 8.55 -19.59
N ASP A 33 25.29 7.65 -20.57
CA ASP A 33 24.25 7.75 -21.59
C ASP A 33 22.89 7.31 -21.02
N TRP A 34 22.20 8.23 -20.35
CA TRP A 34 20.89 7.99 -19.72
C TRP A 34 19.82 7.42 -20.67
N PRO A 35 19.69 7.89 -21.93
CA PRO A 35 18.82 7.26 -22.93
C PRO A 35 19.07 5.76 -23.11
N ALA A 36 20.33 5.32 -23.17
CA ALA A 36 20.67 3.90 -23.33
C ALA A 36 20.33 3.05 -22.09
N GLN A 37 20.15 3.66 -20.91
CA GLN A 37 19.87 2.92 -19.67
C GLN A 37 18.39 2.60 -19.46
N ARG A 38 17.47 3.11 -20.29
CA ARG A 38 16.01 3.00 -20.04
C ARG A 38 15.49 1.57 -19.95
N SER A 39 16.01 0.69 -20.81
CA SER A 39 15.65 -0.74 -20.84
C SER A 39 16.78 -1.62 -20.31
N TYR A 40 17.84 -1.03 -19.74
CA TYR A 40 18.94 -1.78 -19.18
C TYR A 40 18.61 -2.22 -17.75
N VAL A 41 18.38 -3.52 -17.58
CA VAL A 41 18.19 -4.19 -16.29
C VAL A 41 19.14 -5.39 -16.27
N HIS A 42 19.86 -5.58 -15.15
CA HIS A 42 20.80 -6.69 -15.03
C HIS A 42 20.06 -8.03 -15.13
N GLU A 43 20.64 -8.98 -15.86
CA GLU A 43 19.97 -10.25 -16.21
C GLU A 43 19.54 -11.08 -14.98
N VAL A 44 20.31 -11.01 -13.90
CA VAL A 44 20.05 -11.73 -12.64
C VAL A 44 18.78 -11.22 -11.94
N ASP A 45 18.44 -9.94 -12.10
CA ASP A 45 17.30 -9.31 -11.44
C ASP A 45 16.05 -9.26 -12.37
N LEU A 46 16.20 -9.65 -13.64
CA LEU A 46 15.15 -9.56 -14.65
C LEU A 46 14.21 -10.78 -14.60
N TYR A 47 13.25 -10.76 -13.67
CA TYR A 47 12.24 -11.82 -13.56
C TYR A 47 11.27 -11.87 -14.76
N THR A 48 10.82 -10.71 -15.24
CA THR A 48 9.89 -10.59 -16.37
C THR A 48 10.49 -9.69 -17.45
N PRO A 49 11.12 -10.24 -18.49
CA PRO A 49 11.61 -9.47 -19.63
C PRO A 49 10.49 -8.73 -20.35
N HIS A 50 10.80 -7.56 -20.91
CA HIS A 50 9.83 -6.85 -21.75
C HIS A 50 9.47 -7.68 -22.99
N SER A 51 8.18 -7.70 -23.30
CA SER A 51 7.71 -8.28 -24.56
C SER A 51 8.00 -7.34 -25.73
N MET A 52 8.10 -7.89 -26.94
CA MET A 52 8.23 -7.10 -28.18
C MET A 52 7.12 -6.04 -28.33
N LEU A 53 5.90 -6.36 -27.88
CA LEU A 53 4.79 -5.41 -27.88
C LEU A 53 5.05 -4.25 -26.93
N LEU A 54 5.52 -4.53 -25.72
CA LEU A 54 5.81 -3.50 -24.72
C LEU A 54 6.96 -2.59 -25.17
N GLU A 55 8.02 -3.16 -25.75
CA GLU A 55 9.11 -2.39 -26.36
C GLU A 55 8.60 -1.45 -27.47
N GLY A 56 7.71 -1.95 -28.33
CA GLY A 56 7.07 -1.12 -29.37
C GLY A 56 6.24 0.03 -28.79
N VAL A 57 5.48 -0.23 -27.71
CA VAL A 57 4.71 0.81 -27.01
C VAL A 57 5.64 1.85 -26.36
N TYR A 58 6.72 1.40 -25.72
CA TYR A 58 7.69 2.32 -25.12
C TYR A 58 8.38 3.20 -26.16
N ALA A 59 8.76 2.67 -27.33
CA ALA A 59 9.34 3.49 -28.40
C ALA A 59 8.41 4.64 -28.85
N ILE A 60 7.10 4.36 -28.94
CA ILE A 60 6.09 5.38 -29.28
C ILE A 60 5.95 6.41 -28.14
N LEU A 61 5.84 5.94 -26.89
CA LEU A 61 5.68 6.82 -25.72
C LEU A 61 6.93 7.67 -25.45
N ASP A 62 8.12 7.14 -25.68
CA ASP A 62 9.39 7.87 -25.58
C ASP A 62 9.47 9.00 -26.59
N THR A 63 9.02 8.74 -27.82
CA THR A 63 8.94 9.77 -28.87
C THR A 63 7.94 10.86 -28.48
N TYR A 64 6.77 10.47 -27.97
CA TYR A 64 5.78 11.42 -27.44
C TYR A 64 6.34 12.24 -26.27
N GLU A 65 7.10 11.64 -25.36
CA GLU A 65 7.60 12.31 -24.17
C GLU A 65 8.57 13.47 -24.50
N GLN A 66 9.31 13.35 -25.60
CA GLN A 66 10.19 14.40 -26.13
C GLN A 66 9.40 15.61 -26.68
N CYS A 67 8.18 15.40 -27.16
CA CYS A 67 7.33 16.45 -27.75
C CYS A 67 5.98 16.60 -27.03
N ALA A 68 5.91 16.21 -25.77
CA ALA A 68 4.64 16.05 -25.08
C ALA A 68 3.85 17.36 -25.01
N PHE A 69 2.56 17.27 -25.36
CA PHE A 69 1.69 18.43 -25.41
C PHE A 69 1.45 19.02 -24.00
N PRO A 70 1.94 20.24 -23.70
CA PRO A 70 1.94 20.76 -22.33
C PRO A 70 0.55 20.86 -21.67
N PRO A 71 -0.53 21.27 -22.36
CA PRO A 71 -1.88 21.27 -21.77
C PRO A 71 -2.34 19.88 -21.35
N LEU A 72 -2.06 18.84 -22.15
CA LEU A 72 -2.39 17.46 -21.81
C LEU A 72 -1.57 16.97 -20.63
N ARG A 73 -0.26 17.26 -20.58
CA ARG A 73 0.59 16.94 -19.43
C ARG A 73 0.09 17.60 -18.14
N ARG A 74 -0.29 18.89 -18.18
CA ARG A 74 -0.86 19.59 -17.00
C ARG A 74 -2.19 18.98 -16.55
N ALA A 75 -3.06 18.60 -17.49
CA ALA A 75 -4.32 17.93 -17.17
C ALA A 75 -4.08 16.56 -16.51
N ALA A 76 -3.14 15.78 -17.05
CA ALA A 76 -2.76 14.48 -16.50
C ALA A 76 -2.12 14.58 -15.10
N VAL A 77 -1.24 15.56 -14.87
CA VAL A 77 -0.65 15.84 -13.56
C VAL A 77 -1.73 16.24 -12.55
N ARG A 78 -2.66 17.14 -12.94
CA ARG A 78 -3.78 17.53 -12.07
C ARG A 78 -4.64 16.33 -11.72
N ARG A 79 -4.99 15.50 -12.70
CA ARG A 79 -5.80 14.30 -12.45
C ARG A 79 -5.08 13.29 -11.55
N SER A 80 -3.78 13.10 -11.76
CA SER A 80 -2.95 12.23 -10.91
C SER A 80 -2.95 12.73 -9.46
N TYR A 81 -2.88 14.04 -9.26
CA TYR A 81 -2.95 14.65 -7.94
C TYR A 81 -4.31 14.45 -7.28
N GLU A 82 -5.41 14.68 -8.01
CA GLU A 82 -6.76 14.41 -7.51
C GLU A 82 -6.89 12.96 -7.03
N LEU A 83 -6.40 11.99 -7.81
CA LEU A 83 -6.42 10.57 -7.41
C LEU A 83 -5.65 10.30 -6.12
N VAL A 84 -4.51 10.97 -5.91
CA VAL A 84 -3.77 10.90 -4.65
C VAL A 84 -4.60 11.44 -3.49
N VAL A 85 -5.26 12.59 -3.66
CA VAL A 85 -6.14 13.16 -2.62
C VAL A 85 -7.30 12.22 -2.30
N LEU A 86 -7.91 11.60 -3.31
CA LEU A 86 -9.00 10.66 -3.11
C LEU A 86 -8.54 9.44 -2.30
N GLU A 87 -7.37 8.88 -2.59
CA GLU A 87 -6.80 7.75 -1.83
C GLU A 87 -6.49 8.15 -0.38
N ASP A 88 -5.82 9.29 -0.18
CA ASP A 88 -5.45 9.83 1.13
C ASP A 88 -6.69 10.03 2.03
N GLU A 89 -7.76 10.60 1.47
CA GLU A 89 -9.00 10.86 2.20
C GLU A 89 -9.76 9.58 2.57
N ASN A 90 -9.64 8.52 1.76
CA ASN A 90 -10.32 7.25 2.02
C ASN A 90 -9.58 6.38 3.03
N THR A 91 -8.25 6.44 3.03
CA THR A 91 -7.39 5.53 3.80
C THR A 91 -6.74 6.20 5.01
N ASP A 92 -7.16 7.42 5.33
CA ASP A 92 -6.55 8.21 6.40
C ASP A 92 -5.04 8.41 6.20
N CYS A 93 -4.58 8.55 4.95
CA CYS A 93 -3.17 8.61 4.53
C CYS A 93 -2.33 7.36 4.88
N GLN A 94 -2.97 6.20 5.05
CA GLN A 94 -2.26 4.91 5.12
C GLN A 94 -2.04 4.31 3.73
N ASP A 95 -2.94 4.61 2.79
CA ASP A 95 -2.97 4.08 1.43
C ASP A 95 -2.97 2.53 1.36
N LEU A 96 -3.01 1.98 0.16
CA LEU A 96 -2.96 0.52 -0.05
C LEU A 96 -1.74 -0.17 0.61
N GLY A 97 -0.56 0.44 0.55
CA GLY A 97 0.69 -0.20 0.98
C GLY A 97 1.86 0.78 1.07
N PRO A 98 3.05 0.28 1.45
CA PRO A 98 4.20 1.13 1.79
C PRO A 98 4.70 1.96 0.62
N VAL A 99 4.68 1.41 -0.60
CA VAL A 99 5.22 2.08 -1.79
C VAL A 99 4.37 3.27 -2.19
N ASN A 100 3.06 3.07 -2.43
CA ASN A 100 2.18 4.18 -2.79
C ASN A 100 2.03 5.16 -1.63
N LYS A 101 2.04 4.70 -0.38
CA LYS A 101 2.02 5.59 0.79
C LYS A 101 3.18 6.56 0.83
N MET A 102 4.41 6.07 0.64
CA MET A 102 5.59 6.94 0.67
C MET A 102 5.64 7.87 -0.55
N MET A 103 5.17 7.39 -1.71
CA MET A 103 5.10 8.23 -2.90
C MET A 103 4.01 9.31 -2.79
N ASN A 104 2.85 9.00 -2.23
CA ASN A 104 1.77 9.95 -1.99
C ASN A 104 2.24 11.02 -1.01
N GLN A 105 2.93 10.67 0.08
CA GLN A 105 3.55 11.65 0.97
C GLN A 105 4.45 12.66 0.24
N ILE A 106 5.30 12.20 -0.69
CA ILE A 106 6.15 13.10 -1.50
C ILE A 106 5.30 13.97 -2.42
N VAL A 107 4.23 13.43 -3.01
CA VAL A 107 3.29 14.21 -3.84
C VAL A 107 2.61 15.31 -3.02
N ARG A 108 2.09 15.00 -1.83
CA ARG A 108 1.46 15.98 -0.93
C ARG A 108 2.45 17.04 -0.48
N MET A 109 3.68 16.64 -0.15
CA MET A 109 4.77 17.58 0.17
C MET A 109 5.04 18.55 -0.98
N HIS A 110 5.17 18.04 -2.21
CA HIS A 110 5.46 18.88 -3.37
C HIS A 110 4.30 19.82 -3.71
N ALA A 111 3.06 19.35 -3.63
CA ALA A 111 1.89 20.10 -4.04
C ALA A 111 1.39 21.11 -2.99
N GLU A 112 1.45 20.77 -1.71
CA GLU A 112 0.87 21.55 -0.61
C GLU A 112 1.90 22.07 0.40
N GLY A 113 3.14 21.59 0.33
CA GLY A 113 4.21 21.93 1.28
C GLY A 113 4.22 21.04 2.54
N ARG A 114 5.31 21.14 3.28
CA ARG A 114 5.56 20.36 4.51
C ARG A 114 4.71 20.80 5.70
N GLU A 115 4.17 22.01 5.66
CA GLU A 115 3.29 22.55 6.69
C GLU A 115 1.81 22.20 6.46
N SER A 116 1.50 21.49 5.36
CA SER A 116 0.13 21.07 5.07
C SER A 116 -0.35 20.02 6.06
N GLU A 117 -1.65 20.06 6.38
CA GLU A 117 -2.29 19.06 7.24
C GLU A 117 -2.11 17.64 6.68
N ALA A 118 -2.24 17.50 5.36
CA ALA A 118 -2.08 16.21 4.69
C ALA A 118 -0.65 15.67 4.80
N TYR A 119 0.37 16.51 4.62
CA TYR A 119 1.75 16.07 4.82
C TYR A 119 2.00 15.66 6.27
N ARG A 120 1.52 16.44 7.25
CA ARG A 120 1.66 16.12 8.68
C ARG A 120 1.03 14.77 9.00
N LYS A 121 -0.18 14.51 8.47
CA LYS A 121 -0.87 13.23 8.64
C LYS A 121 -0.12 12.07 8.01
N HIS A 122 0.37 12.23 6.78
CA HIS A 122 1.27 11.26 6.13
C HIS A 122 2.54 10.98 6.93
N TYR A 123 3.08 12.01 7.58
CA TYR A 123 4.26 11.90 8.43
C TYR A 123 3.97 11.09 9.69
N GLU A 124 2.81 11.26 10.32
CA GLU A 124 2.37 10.45 11.46
C GLU A 124 2.12 9.00 11.06
N ARG A 125 1.42 8.77 9.94
CA ARG A 125 1.04 7.43 9.44
C ARG A 125 2.20 6.58 8.92
N ARG A 126 3.40 7.15 8.74
CA ARG A 126 4.61 6.38 8.39
C ARG A 126 4.94 5.30 9.42
N HIS A 127 4.63 5.56 10.68
CA HIS A 127 4.97 4.68 11.80
C HIS A 127 4.17 3.39 11.76
N ASP A 128 2.97 3.42 11.18
CA ASP A 128 2.09 2.25 11.04
C ASP A 128 2.71 1.14 10.16
N PHE A 129 3.71 1.50 9.35
CA PHE A 129 4.46 0.57 8.50
C PHE A 129 5.81 0.15 9.11
N MET A 130 6.19 0.63 10.29
CA MET A 130 7.49 0.32 10.88
C MET A 130 7.35 -0.79 11.93
N TRP A 131 8.12 -1.86 11.78
CA TRP A 131 8.12 -3.00 12.68
C TRP A 131 9.51 -3.25 13.26
N LEU A 132 9.59 -3.37 14.58
CA LEU A 132 10.83 -3.70 15.29
C LEU A 132 10.91 -5.22 15.51
N GLY A 133 11.68 -5.89 14.65
CA GLY A 133 11.98 -7.32 14.75
C GLY A 133 13.29 -7.60 15.46
N LYS A 134 13.67 -8.89 15.55
CA LYS A 134 14.95 -9.32 16.13
C LYS A 134 16.16 -8.84 15.33
N GLU A 135 16.00 -8.58 14.04
CA GLU A 135 17.00 -8.01 13.13
C GLU A 135 17.04 -6.46 13.15
N GLY A 136 16.14 -5.80 13.87
CA GLY A 136 16.01 -4.35 13.90
C GLY A 136 14.71 -3.84 13.28
N MET A 137 14.68 -2.54 12.96
CA MET A 137 13.49 -1.88 12.42
C MET A 137 13.40 -2.06 10.91
N MET A 138 12.27 -2.58 10.44
CA MET A 138 11.98 -2.82 9.02
C MET A 138 10.65 -2.19 8.63
N MET A 139 10.42 -2.04 7.32
CA MET A 139 9.14 -1.58 6.78
C MET A 139 8.27 -2.76 6.37
N CYS A 140 7.02 -2.78 6.82
CA CYS A 140 6.02 -3.80 6.51
C CYS A 140 5.45 -3.64 5.08
N GLY A 141 4.99 -4.76 4.49
CA GLY A 141 4.34 -4.80 3.17
C GLY A 141 2.94 -4.17 3.11
N THR A 142 2.34 -3.93 4.27
CA THR A 142 1.09 -3.21 4.57
C THR A 142 1.27 -2.54 5.94
N ASN A 143 0.25 -1.88 6.50
CA ASN A 143 0.32 -1.44 7.93
C ASN A 143 0.16 -2.62 8.93
N GLY A 144 0.33 -3.85 8.46
CA GLY A 144 0.22 -5.10 9.22
C GLY A 144 -0.70 -6.13 8.57
N SER A 145 -0.84 -7.28 9.21
CA SER A 145 -1.68 -8.41 8.79
C SER A 145 -2.75 -8.72 9.84
N GLN A 146 -3.16 -7.74 10.64
CA GLN A 146 -3.93 -7.95 11.87
C GLN A 146 -5.25 -8.68 11.62
N LEU A 147 -6.07 -8.20 10.66
CA LEU A 147 -7.32 -8.86 10.33
C LEU A 147 -7.08 -10.25 9.75
N TRP A 148 -6.13 -10.39 8.81
CA TRP A 148 -5.75 -11.67 8.22
C TRP A 148 -5.34 -12.71 9.27
N ASP A 149 -4.42 -12.36 10.17
CA ASP A 149 -3.90 -13.27 11.18
C ASP A 149 -4.97 -13.65 12.19
N ILE A 150 -5.77 -12.68 12.68
CA ILE A 150 -6.85 -12.94 13.64
C ILE A 150 -7.94 -13.82 13.02
N ALA A 151 -8.23 -13.62 11.74
CA ALA A 151 -9.12 -14.47 10.96
C ALA A 151 -8.64 -15.94 10.93
N PHE A 152 -7.37 -16.18 10.58
CA PHE A 152 -6.82 -17.54 10.56
C PHE A 152 -6.67 -18.16 11.94
N MET A 153 -6.29 -17.38 12.96
CA MET A 153 -6.27 -17.83 14.35
C MET A 153 -7.65 -18.26 14.84
N GLY A 154 -8.70 -17.50 14.50
CA GLY A 154 -10.08 -17.84 14.81
C GLY A 154 -10.51 -19.18 14.19
N GLN A 155 -10.14 -19.43 12.92
CA GLN A 155 -10.39 -20.72 12.27
C GLN A 155 -9.66 -21.87 12.97
N ALA A 156 -8.37 -21.70 13.25
CA ALA A 156 -7.57 -22.73 13.90
C ALA A 156 -8.12 -23.09 15.29
N LEU A 157 -8.56 -22.11 16.09
CA LEU A 157 -9.17 -22.35 17.40
C LEU A 157 -10.45 -23.21 17.29
N ILE A 158 -11.26 -23.00 16.26
CA ILE A 158 -12.50 -23.75 16.07
C ILE A 158 -12.20 -25.17 15.59
N GLU A 159 -11.36 -25.32 14.57
CA GLU A 159 -11.07 -26.63 13.97
C GLU A 159 -10.34 -27.58 14.92
N THR A 160 -9.56 -27.02 15.86
CA THR A 160 -8.86 -27.80 16.89
C THR A 160 -9.72 -28.11 18.12
N GLY A 161 -10.91 -27.51 18.24
CA GLY A 161 -11.76 -27.61 19.44
C GLY A 161 -11.30 -26.72 20.61
N LEU A 162 -10.12 -26.08 20.52
CA LEU A 162 -9.60 -25.19 21.56
C LEU A 162 -10.52 -24.00 21.86
N GLY A 163 -11.31 -23.57 20.87
CA GLY A 163 -12.29 -22.50 21.05
C GLY A 163 -13.44 -22.84 22.02
N GLU A 164 -13.65 -24.11 22.35
CA GLU A 164 -14.66 -24.57 23.31
C GLU A 164 -14.11 -24.72 24.73
N GLU A 165 -12.79 -24.68 24.91
CA GLU A 165 -12.16 -24.79 26.23
C GLU A 165 -12.31 -23.48 27.02
N GLU A 166 -12.69 -23.59 28.28
CA GLU A 166 -12.96 -22.42 29.15
C GLU A 166 -11.73 -21.52 29.31
N GLU A 167 -10.51 -22.07 29.25
CA GLU A 167 -9.26 -21.31 29.32
C GLU A 167 -9.10 -20.31 28.16
N PHE A 168 -9.59 -20.65 26.96
CA PHE A 168 -9.45 -19.82 25.76
C PHE A 168 -10.67 -18.94 25.46
N ARG A 169 -11.75 -19.06 26.26
CA ARG A 169 -13.02 -18.36 26.09
C ARG A 169 -12.87 -16.84 25.91
N ASP A 170 -12.04 -16.22 26.74
CA ASP A 170 -11.80 -14.76 26.71
C ASP A 170 -11.06 -14.33 25.43
N SER A 171 -10.11 -15.13 24.96
CA SER A 171 -9.40 -14.90 23.68
C SER A 171 -10.35 -15.00 22.49
N VAL A 172 -11.24 -16.00 22.48
CA VAL A 172 -12.29 -16.16 21.45
C VAL A 172 -13.22 -14.95 21.41
N VAL A 173 -13.68 -14.47 22.57
CA VAL A 173 -14.53 -13.26 22.65
C VAL A 173 -13.80 -12.03 22.13
N ARG A 174 -12.50 -11.86 22.43
CA ARG A 174 -11.69 -10.77 21.89
C ARG A 174 -11.53 -10.83 20.38
N ILE A 175 -11.30 -12.02 19.82
CA ILE A 175 -11.24 -12.23 18.36
C ILE A 175 -12.54 -11.77 17.72
N LEU A 176 -13.70 -12.21 18.23
CA LEU A 176 -15.01 -11.79 17.72
C LEU A 176 -15.21 -10.28 17.77
N LYS A 177 -14.86 -9.64 18.90
CA LYS A 177 -14.94 -8.17 19.05
C LYS A 177 -14.05 -7.44 18.04
N TRP A 178 -12.84 -7.95 17.80
CA TRP A 178 -11.92 -7.37 16.83
C TRP A 178 -12.45 -7.49 15.40
N LEU A 179 -12.95 -8.67 15.02
CA LEU A 179 -13.55 -8.92 13.71
C LEU A 179 -14.76 -8.01 13.46
N ASP A 180 -15.63 -7.84 14.46
CA ASP A 180 -16.78 -6.93 14.37
C ASP A 180 -16.35 -5.47 14.22
N HIS A 181 -15.32 -5.05 14.96
CA HIS A 181 -14.78 -3.70 14.88
C HIS A 181 -14.16 -3.40 13.51
N CYS A 182 -13.46 -4.38 12.93
CA CYS A 182 -12.80 -4.24 11.63
C CYS A 182 -13.78 -4.23 10.44
N GLN A 183 -15.05 -4.61 10.66
CA GLN A 183 -16.05 -4.61 9.60
C GLN A 183 -16.30 -3.21 9.05
N ILE A 184 -16.13 -3.06 7.74
CA ILE A 184 -16.52 -1.86 7.00
C ILE A 184 -18.03 -1.95 6.73
N ARG A 185 -18.79 -1.12 7.45
CA ARG A 185 -20.26 -1.06 7.37
C ARG A 185 -20.79 0.07 6.48
N GLU A 186 -19.91 1.01 6.15
CA GLU A 186 -20.20 2.18 5.34
C GLU A 186 -19.20 2.24 4.18
N ASN A 187 -19.65 2.73 3.03
CA ASN A 187 -18.75 2.91 1.90
C ASN A 187 -17.70 3.99 2.23
N PRO A 188 -16.43 3.81 1.81
CA PRO A 188 -15.45 4.89 1.85
C PRO A 188 -15.96 6.12 1.10
N LYS A 189 -15.46 7.30 1.49
CA LYS A 189 -15.92 8.60 0.99
C LYS A 189 -15.99 8.69 -0.54
N HIS A 190 -15.03 8.09 -1.25
CA HIS A 190 -14.95 8.15 -2.72
C HIS A 190 -15.03 6.79 -3.43
N PHE A 191 -15.29 5.69 -2.71
CA PHE A 191 -15.31 4.34 -3.30
C PHE A 191 -16.58 3.56 -2.93
N LYS A 192 -16.98 2.62 -3.79
CA LYS A 192 -18.14 1.75 -3.56
C LYS A 192 -17.64 0.42 -2.99
N SER A 193 -17.81 0.23 -1.69
CA SER A 193 -17.35 -0.90 -0.87
C SER A 193 -15.83 -1.01 -0.67
N ALA A 194 -15.45 -1.51 0.50
CA ALA A 194 -14.06 -1.79 0.86
C ALA A 194 -14.01 -2.95 1.86
N TRP A 195 -12.90 -3.68 1.85
CA TRP A 195 -12.51 -4.62 2.89
C TRP A 195 -11.02 -4.45 3.15
N PRO A 196 -10.58 -4.31 4.40
CA PRO A 196 -9.16 -4.17 4.69
C PRO A 196 -8.50 -5.55 4.72
N PHE A 197 -7.20 -5.61 4.44
CA PHE A 197 -6.36 -6.76 4.77
C PHE A 197 -5.92 -6.75 6.25
N SER A 198 -5.84 -5.57 6.84
CA SER A 198 -5.08 -5.27 8.06
C SER A 198 -5.95 -4.64 9.15
N MET A 199 -6.27 -3.35 9.02
CA MET A 199 -7.12 -2.56 9.91
C MET A 199 -8.19 -1.82 9.11
N LYS A 200 -9.32 -1.51 9.75
CA LYS A 200 -10.44 -0.78 9.13
C LYS A 200 -10.04 0.50 8.39
N THR A 201 -9.08 1.25 8.94
CA THR A 201 -8.60 2.53 8.38
C THR A 201 -7.86 2.36 7.06
N GLN A 202 -7.23 1.20 6.81
CA GLN A 202 -6.56 0.91 5.54
C GLN A 202 -7.52 0.37 4.47
N GLY A 203 -8.84 0.42 4.71
CA GLY A 203 -9.85 -0.10 3.81
C GLY A 203 -9.93 0.64 2.47
N GLY A 204 -9.06 0.26 1.52
CA GLY A 204 -9.13 0.71 0.14
C GLY A 204 -10.21 -0.01 -0.69
N PRO A 205 -10.54 0.49 -1.88
CA PRO A 205 -11.40 -0.21 -2.82
C PRO A 205 -10.75 -1.55 -3.21
N GLU A 206 -11.44 -2.65 -2.95
CA GLU A 206 -11.06 -4.01 -3.35
C GLU A 206 -9.60 -4.41 -3.05
N GLN A 207 -9.25 -4.53 -1.77
CA GLN A 207 -8.22 -5.49 -1.35
C GLN A 207 -8.78 -6.91 -1.60
N SER A 208 -8.53 -7.38 -2.83
CA SER A 208 -8.95 -8.64 -3.47
C SER A 208 -10.38 -9.13 -3.13
N ALA A 209 -11.22 -9.30 -4.16
CA ALA A 209 -12.53 -9.95 -4.00
C ALA A 209 -12.44 -11.34 -3.30
N VAL A 210 -11.27 -11.97 -3.31
CA VAL A 210 -10.98 -13.24 -2.61
C VAL A 210 -10.79 -13.04 -1.11
N ASP A 211 -10.08 -12.00 -0.67
CA ASP A 211 -9.86 -11.70 0.75
C ASP A 211 -11.09 -11.03 1.35
N ALA A 212 -11.81 -10.21 0.59
CA ALA A 212 -13.14 -9.72 0.96
C ALA A 212 -14.17 -10.86 1.05
N ALA A 213 -14.13 -11.85 0.14
CA ALA A 213 -15.01 -13.02 0.20
C ALA A 213 -14.63 -13.96 1.35
N LYS A 214 -13.34 -14.25 1.58
CA LYS A 214 -12.88 -15.03 2.72
C LYS A 214 -13.19 -14.32 4.02
N SER A 215 -12.93 -13.02 4.15
CA SER A 215 -13.24 -12.25 5.36
C SER A 215 -14.75 -12.13 5.61
N LYS A 216 -15.57 -11.93 4.57
CA LYS A 216 -17.04 -12.05 4.68
C LYS A 216 -17.46 -13.45 5.10
N LEU A 217 -16.91 -14.50 4.49
CA LEU A 217 -17.23 -15.88 4.82
C LEU A 217 -16.77 -16.21 6.25
N LEU A 218 -15.63 -15.73 6.69
CA LEU A 218 -15.14 -15.86 8.05
C LEU A 218 -16.06 -15.13 9.03
N VAL A 219 -16.32 -13.84 8.87
CA VAL A 219 -17.20 -13.11 9.82
C VAL A 219 -18.61 -13.70 9.82
N VAL A 220 -19.15 -14.10 8.66
CA VAL A 220 -20.52 -14.63 8.53
C VAL A 220 -20.61 -16.12 8.93
N CYS A 221 -19.58 -16.94 8.77
CA CYS A 221 -19.61 -18.37 9.11
C CYS A 221 -18.99 -18.68 10.47
N ILE A 222 -17.97 -17.92 10.92
CA ILE A 222 -17.28 -18.15 12.19
C ILE A 222 -18.00 -17.49 13.34
N ALA A 223 -18.48 -16.24 13.20
CA ALA A 223 -19.15 -15.57 14.31
C ALA A 223 -20.39 -16.34 14.82
N PRO A 224 -21.23 -16.94 13.95
CA PRO A 224 -22.34 -17.78 14.41
C PRO A 224 -21.89 -19.15 14.95
N THR A 225 -20.80 -19.72 14.44
CA THR A 225 -20.29 -21.03 14.90
C THR A 225 -19.66 -20.91 16.29
N LEU A 226 -18.85 -19.87 16.51
CA LEU A 226 -18.37 -19.48 17.84
C LEU A 226 -19.54 -19.15 18.78
N ALA A 227 -20.54 -18.39 18.32
CA ALA A 227 -21.71 -18.07 19.15
C ALA A 227 -22.61 -19.28 19.48
N ARG A 228 -22.59 -20.34 18.65
CA ARG A 228 -23.34 -21.59 18.89
C ARG A 228 -22.66 -22.51 19.90
N GLY A 229 -21.32 -22.62 19.89
CA GLY A 229 -20.56 -23.35 20.91
C GLY A 229 -20.87 -22.84 22.33
N PHE A 230 -21.04 -21.52 22.47
CA PHE A 230 -21.42 -20.89 23.75
C PHE A 230 -22.87 -21.18 24.20
N ARG A 231 -23.78 -21.61 23.32
CA ARG A 231 -25.17 -21.93 23.68
C ARG A 231 -25.40 -23.41 24.02
N ALA A 232 -24.45 -24.29 23.72
CA ALA A 232 -24.57 -25.73 24.00
C ALA A 232 -24.15 -26.11 25.44
N GLY A 233 -23.67 -25.15 26.24
CA GLY A 233 -23.18 -25.38 27.61
C GLY A 233 -23.95 -24.65 28.72
N CYS A 234 -25.19 -24.21 28.49
CA CYS A 234 -26.11 -23.70 29.53
C CYS A 234 -27.30 -24.63 29.72
#